data_AF-A0A7T8GMN2-F1
#
_entry.id   AF-A0A7T8GMN2-F1
#
_cell.length_a   1.000
_cell.length_b   1.000
_cell.length_c   1.000
_cell.angle_alpha   90.00
_cell.angle_beta   90.00
_cell.angle_gamma   90.00
#
_symmetry.space_group_name_H-M   'P 1'
#
loop_
_entity.id
_entity.type
_entity.pdbx_description
1 polymer ?
#
loop_
_entity_poly.entity_id
_entity_poly.type
_entity_poly.pdbx_seq_one_letter_code
_entity_poly.pdbx_strand_id
1 'polypeptide(L)' 'MEEEKRHAMFASFRAGRSPKKVIEFFNYPKSTVYDQWKAWNSFKRMMLIAKSVLGPWGPPGPTELSPR' A
#
# COMPACT_ATOMS: atom_id res chain seq x y z
N MET A 1 -2.63 15.81 14.87
CA MET A 1 -1.71 16.62 14.04
C MET A 1 -0.57 15.83 13.38
N GLU A 2 0.33 15.16 14.11
CA GLU A 2 1.48 14.46 13.48
C GLU A 2 1.07 13.13 12.80
N GLU A 3 0.16 12.39 13.41
CA GLU A 3 -0.39 11.13 12.87
C GLU A 3 -1.23 11.35 11.61
N GLU A 4 -2.04 12.41 11.60
CA GLU A 4 -2.85 12.82 10.43
C GLU A 4 -1.97 13.17 9.22
N LYS A 5 -0.86 13.87 9.45
CA LYS A 5 0.09 14.19 8.37
C LYS A 5 0.74 12.93 7.80
N ARG A 6 1.04 11.95 8.64
CA ARG A 6 1.57 10.65 8.22
C ARG A 6 0.53 9.86 7.42
N HIS A 7 -0.74 9.88 7.83
CA HIS A 7 -1.83 9.26 7.09
C HIS A 7 -2.06 9.94 5.73
N ALA A 8 -2.00 11.28 5.68
CA ALA A 8 -2.12 12.05 4.45
C ALA A 8 -0.95 11.82 3.47
N MET A 9 0.25 11.58 3.99
CA MET A 9 1.43 11.17 3.22
C MET A 9 1.22 9.81 2.55
N PHE A 10 0.77 8.80 3.30
CA PHE A 10 0.45 7.48 2.75
C PHE A 10 -0.71 7.54 1.74
N ALA A 11 -1.76 8.31 2.03
CA ALA A 11 -2.86 8.52 1.09
C ALA A 11 -2.38 9.11 -0.24
N SER A 12 -1.42 10.04 -0.19
CA SER A 12 -0.80 10.62 -1.39
C SER A 12 -0.03 9.58 -2.22
N PHE A 13 0.74 8.71 -1.57
CA PHE A 13 1.44 7.61 -2.27
C PHE A 13 0.50 6.54 -2.82
N ARG A 14 -0.61 6.28 -2.11
CA ARG A 14 -1.67 5.38 -2.59
C ARG A 14 -2.35 5.94 -3.83
N ALA A 15 -2.57 7.26 -3.88
CA ALA A 15 -3.08 7.98 -5.05
C ALA A 15 -2.05 8.13 -6.20
N GLY A 16 -0.85 7.54 -6.07
CA GLY A 16 0.17 7.57 -7.12
C GLY A 16 0.94 8.88 -7.21
N ARG A 17 0.89 9.75 -6.20
CA ARG A 17 1.70 10.97 -6.19
C ARG A 17 3.19 10.63 -6.02
N SER A 18 4.04 11.37 -6.72
CA SER A 18 5.49 11.26 -6.62
C SER A 18 5.99 11.82 -5.28
N PRO A 19 7.09 11.28 -4.73
CA PRO A 19 7.66 11.77 -3.47
C PRO A 19 8.03 13.25 -3.52
N LYS A 20 8.43 13.78 -4.69
CA LYS A 20 8.68 15.21 -4.90
C LYS A 20 7.47 16.08 -4.57
N LYS A 21 6.28 15.73 -5.10
CA LYS A 21 5.04 16.45 -4.81
C LYS A 21 4.66 16.35 -3.33
N VAL A 22 4.88 15.19 -2.70
CA VAL A 22 4.58 14.99 -1.28
C VAL A 22 5.48 15.85 -0.38
N ILE A 23 6.77 15.98 -0.72
CA ILE A 23 7.70 16.88 -0.02
C ILE A 23 7.20 18.33 -0.13
N GLU A 24 6.84 18.78 -1.33
CA GLU A 24 6.35 20.15 -1.56
C GLU A 24 5.04 20.44 -0.80
N PHE A 25 4.11 19.48 -0.76
CA PHE A 25 2.81 19.67 -0.10
C PHE A 25 2.87 19.66 1.42
N PHE A 26 3.67 18.76 2.02
CA PHE A 26 3.67 18.57 3.47
C PHE A 26 4.89 19.14 4.18
N ASN A 27 5.86 19.69 3.43
CA ASN A 27 7.13 20.23 3.92
C ASN A 27 7.88 19.27 4.87
N TYR A 28 7.83 17.97 4.57
CA TYR A 28 8.56 16.95 5.34
C TYR A 28 10.03 16.86 4.90
N PRO A 29 10.92 16.35 5.78
CA PRO A 29 12.28 16.02 5.41
C PRO A 29 12.31 15.04 4.23
N LYS A 30 13.14 15.35 3.21
CA LYS A 30 13.28 14.51 2.02
C LYS A 30 13.61 13.06 2.37
N SER A 31 14.48 12.82 3.35
CA SER A 31 14.86 11.49 3.80
C SER A 31 13.65 10.67 4.24
N THR A 32 12.82 11.22 5.13
CA THR A 32 11.61 10.56 5.64
C THR A 32 10.63 10.21 4.53
N VAL A 33 10.39 11.13 3.58
CA VAL A 33 9.46 10.88 2.47
C VAL A 33 9.98 9.78 1.54
N TYR A 34 11.29 9.76 1.25
CA TYR A 34 11.88 8.74 0.39
C TYR A 34 11.94 7.36 1.05
N ASP A 35 12.17 7.28 2.36
CA ASP A 35 12.16 6.01 3.09
C ASP A 35 10.74 5.43 3.15
N GLN A 36 9.72 6.25 3.42
CA GLN A 36 8.33 5.78 3.35
C GLN A 36 7.90 5.40 1.94
N TRP A 37 8.35 6.14 0.92
CA TRP A 37 8.07 5.79 -0.48
C TRP A 37 8.73 4.47 -0.90
N LYS A 38 9.98 4.22 -0.50
CA LYS A 38 10.66 2.93 -0.71
C LYS A 38 9.93 1.79 0.00
N ALA A 39 9.54 1.98 1.26
CA ALA A 39 8.77 0.99 2.01
C ALA A 39 7.42 0.68 1.33
N TRP A 40 6.72 1.71 0.84
CA TRP A 40 5.47 1.55 0.09
C TRP A 40 5.65 0.79 -1.22
N ASN A 41 6.72 1.03 -1.98
CA ASN A 41 7.02 0.27 -3.19
C ASN A 41 7.38 -1.18 -2.88
N SER A 42 8.14 -1.43 -1.82
CA SER A 42 8.44 -2.79 -1.36
C SER A 42 7.15 -3.53 -0.99
N PHE A 43 6.25 -2.86 -0.26
CA PHE A 43 4.93 -3.40 0.08
C PHE A 43 4.08 -3.68 -1.17
N LYS A 44 4.01 -2.76 -2.13
CA LYS A 44 3.31 -2.99 -3.41
C LYS A 44 3.89 -4.18 -4.17
N ARG A 45 5.21 -4.30 -4.23
CA ARG A 45 5.89 -5.44 -4.87
C ARG A 45 5.54 -6.74 -4.16
N MET A 46 5.54 -6.76 -2.83
CA MET A 46 5.13 -7.92 -2.04
C MET A 46 3.64 -8.25 -2.24
N MET A 47 2.75 -7.26 -2.33
CA MET A 47 1.33 -7.47 -2.56
C MET A 47 1.05 -7.99 -3.98
N LEU A 48 1.81 -7.52 -4.98
CA LEU A 48 1.74 -8.04 -6.36
C LEU A 48 2.26 -9.48 -6.44
N ILE A 49 3.36 -9.78 -5.75
CA ILE A 49 3.88 -11.15 -5.63
C ILE A 49 2.87 -12.03 -4.89
N ALA A 50 2.30 -11.59 -3.78
CA ALA A 50 1.29 -12.35 -3.04
C ALA A 50 0.06 -12.61 -3.91
N LYS A 51 -0.43 -11.62 -4.67
CA LYS A 51 -1.50 -11.80 -5.67
C LYS A 51 -1.10 -12.78 -6.78
N SER A 52 0.16 -12.75 -7.22
CA SER A 52 0.69 -13.64 -8.26
C SER A 52 0.91 -15.07 -7.76
N VAL A 53 1.27 -15.25 -6.50
CA VAL A 53 1.50 -16.55 -5.86
C VAL A 53 0.19 -17.19 -5.43
N LEU A 54 -0.82 -16.40 -5.06
CA LEU A 54 -2.14 -16.90 -4.67
C LEU A 54 -3.04 -17.32 -5.84
N GLY A 55 -2.79 -16.87 -7.08
CA GLY A 55 -3.62 -17.24 -8.23
C GLY A 55 -5.14 -17.08 -7.98
N PRO A 56 -6.04 -17.70 -8.77
CA PRO A 56 -7.47 -17.72 -8.49
C PRO A 56 -7.86 -18.64 -7.31
N TRP A 57 -6.89 -19.22 -6.60
CA TRP A 57 -7.10 -20.11 -5.46
C TRP A 57 -7.12 -19.31 -4.16
N GLY A 58 -8.13 -18.44 -4.04
CA GLY A 58 -8.59 -18.03 -2.71
C GLY A 58 -8.93 -19.26 -1.85
N PRO A 59 -9.00 -19.12 -0.52
CA PRO A 59 -9.49 -20.22 0.31
C PRO A 59 -10.81 -20.70 -0.27
N PRO A 60 -11.09 -22.02 -0.31
CA PRO A 60 -12.37 -22.51 -0.81
C PRO A 60 -13.45 -21.73 -0.07
N GLY A 61 -14.28 -20.99 -0.83
CA GLY A 61 -15.51 -20.43 -0.28
C GLY A 61 -16.26 -21.55 0.44
N PRO A 62 -17.00 -21.25 1.53
CA PRO A 62 -17.64 -22.28 2.32
C PRO A 62 -18.40 -23.20 1.38
N THR A 63 -17.91 -24.45 1.26
CA THR A 63 -18.56 -25.48 0.47
C THR A 63 -19.98 -25.56 0.99
N GLU A 64 -20.93 -25.06 0.21
CA GLU A 64 -22.33 -25.37 0.42
C GLU A 64 -22.42 -26.89 0.30
N LEU A 65 -22.44 -27.54 1.46
CA LEU A 65 -22.83 -28.93 1.63
C LEU A 65 -24.27 -29.02 1.15
N SER A 66 -24.48 -29.18 -0.16
CA SER A 66 -25.77 -29.61 -0.70
C SER A 66 -26.05 -30.99 -0.12
N PRO A 67 -27.11 -31.16 0.70
CA PRO A 67 -27.51 -32.47 1.17
C PRO A 67 -28.16 -33.20 -0.02
N ARG A 68 -27.64 -34.38 -0.32
CA ARG A 68 -28.27 -35.32 -1.24
C ARG A 68 -28.66 -36.56 -0.47
#